data_AF-A0A542ECL3-F1
#
_entry.id   AF-A0A542ECL3-F1
#
_cell.length_a   1.000
_cell.length_b   1.000
_cell.length_c   1.000
_cell.angle_alpha   90.00
_cell.angle_beta   90.00
_cell.angle_gamma   90.00
#
_symmetry.space_group_name_H-M   'P 1'
#
loop_
_entity.id
_entity.type
_entity.pdbx_description
1 polymer ?
#
loop_
_entity_poly.entity_id
_entity_poly.type
_entity_poly.pdbx_seq_one_letter_code
_entity_poly.pdbx_strand_id
1 'polypeptide(L)'
;MNREPNRYLGLYDKPLARDWVWWLTVACIPLWVLVIMTPTEGSAEQTVGSIIFGFFFTPVLFGLPVAVVRKISRSRRAKRRSASYLGDVAAEIPGPRVVPRQTAGGEASAPSPDQPDAAQARYGYAPLNRSIDEPSFKSWTLAPSVSDLLPASVTPIGSSREISDGWNRRSESLPFPIARAARHLGSTASPLEQYSRLLDCAETTTTVTGIIAAVWLNDESLAPKDIKDLLGRYRRTGVTFGVWLPLIDRFVDMAASSTDPFARRFSSALRDGSFTAHARSILEERNRSAHGGQPRNKGDAALRLAELEPHLAGLMDSLGPLATADLLLIESSQYSRRTGHFVVRAGRMMGDHPDFRPVELEVDAPLAAETIYLATGSRFVDLTPFLVYRFCPTCRQPEVLYADRTFEASREVSLRAFASGHQTRDELLFEDFDLLVNGPSRAAEQG
;
A
#
# COMPACT_ATOMS: atom_id res chain seq x y z
N MET A 1 1.87 -40.64 10.28
CA MET A 1 3.05 -40.52 11.16
C MET A 1 2.92 -39.19 11.89
N ASN A 2 2.36 -39.21 13.10
CA ASN A 2 1.97 -38.00 13.84
C ASN A 2 3.22 -37.25 14.30
N ARG A 3 3.51 -36.10 13.71
CA ARG A 3 4.51 -35.15 14.22
C ARG A 3 3.82 -34.25 15.22
N GLU A 4 4.05 -34.50 16.51
CA GLU A 4 3.73 -33.53 17.56
C GLU A 4 4.51 -32.22 17.29
N PRO A 5 3.84 -31.07 17.17
CA PRO A 5 4.53 -29.80 17.01
C PRO A 5 5.13 -29.36 18.35
N ASN A 6 6.44 -29.55 18.47
CA ASN A 6 7.40 -28.87 19.36
C ASN A 6 6.80 -27.95 20.45
N ARG A 7 6.33 -28.58 21.53
CA ARG A 7 5.83 -27.93 22.76
C ARG A 7 6.90 -27.10 23.50
N TYR A 8 8.17 -27.31 23.18
CA TYR A 8 9.32 -26.66 23.84
C TYR A 8 9.59 -25.22 23.37
N LEU A 9 9.16 -24.81 22.17
CA LEU A 9 9.43 -23.46 21.65
C LEU A 9 8.39 -22.42 22.06
N GLY A 10 7.22 -22.84 22.53
CA GLY A 10 6.20 -21.97 23.14
C GLY A 10 6.51 -21.57 24.58
N LEU A 11 7.57 -22.13 25.20
CA LEU A 11 7.96 -21.78 26.56
C LEU A 11 8.55 -20.36 26.68
N TYR A 12 9.17 -19.85 25.61
CA TYR A 12 9.88 -18.57 25.61
C TYR A 12 9.02 -17.34 25.27
N ASP A 13 7.77 -17.55 24.83
CA ASP A 13 6.81 -16.47 24.58
C ASP A 13 5.81 -16.26 25.73
N LYS A 14 5.88 -17.08 26.80
CA LYS A 14 5.08 -16.86 28.00
C LYS A 14 5.68 -15.72 28.82
N PRO A 15 4.86 -14.84 29.42
CA PRO A 15 5.33 -13.70 30.22
C PRO A 15 6.35 -14.10 31.29
N LEU A 16 6.20 -15.29 31.87
CA LEU A 16 7.15 -15.89 32.82
C LEU A 16 8.61 -15.97 32.33
N ALA A 17 8.86 -16.21 31.04
CA ALA A 17 10.22 -16.26 30.50
C ALA A 17 10.78 -14.86 30.19
N ARG A 18 9.91 -13.89 29.88
CA ARG A 18 10.27 -12.47 29.78
C ARG A 18 10.65 -11.90 31.15
N ASP A 19 9.94 -12.37 32.17
CA ASP A 19 10.17 -11.99 33.56
C ASP A 19 11.38 -12.70 34.13
N TRP A 20 11.74 -13.91 33.69
CA TRP A 20 12.91 -14.64 34.23
C TRP A 20 14.22 -13.89 34.07
N VAL A 21 14.48 -13.23 32.93
CA VAL A 21 15.70 -12.42 32.75
C VAL A 21 15.68 -11.20 33.66
N TRP A 22 14.52 -10.55 33.80
CA TRP A 22 14.36 -9.41 34.71
C TRP A 22 14.57 -9.83 36.16
N TRP A 23 13.97 -10.95 36.60
CA TRP A 23 14.15 -11.51 37.93
C TRP A 23 15.57 -12.00 38.18
N LEU A 24 16.26 -12.55 37.17
CA LEU A 24 17.68 -12.92 37.28
C LEU A 24 18.54 -11.67 37.48
N THR A 25 18.29 -10.60 36.70
CA THR A 25 18.99 -9.31 36.89
C THR A 25 18.72 -8.74 38.28
N VAL A 26 17.45 -8.73 38.72
CA VAL A 26 17.06 -8.25 40.07
C VAL A 26 17.69 -9.11 41.17
N ALA A 27 17.80 -10.43 40.99
CA ALA A 27 18.43 -11.34 41.96
C ALA A 27 19.96 -11.22 41.98
N CYS A 28 20.59 -10.85 40.87
CA CYS A 28 22.04 -10.64 40.82
C CYS A 28 22.47 -9.33 41.50
N ILE A 29 21.61 -8.30 41.55
CA ILE A 29 21.92 -7.01 42.20
C ILE A 29 22.33 -7.17 43.68
N PRO A 30 21.57 -7.84 44.56
CA PRO A 30 21.97 -8.00 45.96
C PRO A 30 23.22 -8.87 46.12
N LEU A 31 23.44 -9.83 45.22
CA LEU A 31 24.66 -10.65 45.22
C LEU A 31 25.90 -9.80 44.91
N TRP A 32 25.77 -8.85 43.97
CA TRP A 32 26.80 -7.84 43.67
C TRP A 32 27.04 -6.89 44.84
N VAL A 33 25.99 -6.41 45.50
CA VAL A 33 26.11 -5.56 46.69
C VAL A 33 26.84 -6.31 47.81
N LEU A 34 26.54 -7.59 48.02
CA LEU A 34 27.22 -8.42 49.03
C LEU A 34 28.72 -8.56 48.71
N VAL A 35 29.08 -8.84 47.46
CA VAL A 35 30.48 -8.95 47.01
C VAL A 35 31.25 -7.64 47.21
N ILE A 36 30.61 -6.48 46.95
CA ILE A 36 31.22 -5.17 47.19
C ILE A 36 31.39 -4.88 48.69
N MET A 37 30.43 -5.32 49.51
CA MET A 37 30.40 -5.08 50.96
C MET A 37 31.34 -6.00 51.75
N THR A 38 31.82 -7.10 51.16
CA THR A 38 32.81 -7.99 51.77
C THR A 38 34.18 -7.81 51.10
N PRO A 39 34.97 -6.79 51.48
CA PRO A 39 36.32 -6.66 50.98
C PRO A 39 37.14 -7.86 51.48
N THR A 40 37.49 -8.77 50.57
CA THR A 40 38.58 -9.71 50.81
C THR A 40 39.85 -8.90 51.09
N GLU A 41 40.67 -9.29 52.06
CA GLU A 41 41.91 -8.63 52.51
C GLU A 41 43.02 -8.60 51.42
N GLY A 42 42.69 -8.17 50.22
CA GLY A 42 43.56 -7.96 49.07
C GLY A 42 43.63 -6.48 48.71
N SER A 43 44.71 -6.10 48.03
CA SER A 43 44.97 -4.72 47.63
C SER A 43 43.80 -4.11 46.85
N ALA A 44 43.56 -2.81 47.04
CA ALA A 44 42.47 -2.06 46.39
C ALA A 44 42.42 -2.23 44.85
N GLU A 45 43.53 -2.60 44.22
CA GLU A 45 43.62 -2.92 42.80
C GLU A 45 42.82 -4.16 42.39
N GLN A 46 42.71 -5.19 43.24
CA GLN A 46 41.92 -6.40 42.93
C GLN A 46 40.41 -6.14 42.96
N THR A 47 39.96 -5.23 43.83
CA THR A 47 38.55 -4.84 43.93
C THR A 47 38.09 -4.10 42.68
N VAL A 48 38.91 -3.19 42.14
CA VAL A 48 38.60 -2.45 40.91
C VAL A 48 38.53 -3.39 39.70
N GLY A 49 39.47 -4.34 39.59
CA GLY A 49 39.47 -5.33 38.51
C GLY A 49 38.22 -6.21 38.50
N SER A 50 37.74 -6.61 39.69
CA SER A 50 36.55 -7.45 39.85
C SER A 50 35.26 -6.70 39.49
N ILE A 51 35.16 -5.42 39.84
CA ILE A 51 34.01 -4.57 39.49
C ILE A 51 33.94 -4.36 37.97
N ILE A 52 35.06 -4.04 37.32
CA ILE A 52 35.12 -3.85 35.87
C ILE A 52 34.77 -5.14 35.14
N PHE A 53 35.34 -6.28 35.55
CA PHE A 53 35.04 -7.57 34.92
C PHE A 53 33.54 -7.90 35.05
N GLY A 54 32.96 -7.72 36.24
CA GLY A 54 31.54 -7.92 36.48
C GLY A 54 30.60 -7.10 35.59
N PHE A 55 30.85 -5.79 35.51
CA PHE A 55 29.98 -4.87 34.80
C PHE A 55 30.02 -5.05 33.29
N PHE A 56 31.19 -5.41 32.74
CA PHE A 56 31.37 -5.56 31.29
C PHE A 56 31.13 -6.99 30.79
N PHE A 57 31.54 -8.04 31.52
CA PHE A 57 31.37 -9.41 31.04
C PHE A 57 29.95 -9.94 31.20
N THR A 58 29.21 -9.53 32.23
CA THR A 58 27.87 -10.07 32.48
C THR A 58 26.86 -9.73 31.37
N PRO A 59 26.76 -8.47 30.89
CA PRO A 59 25.88 -8.15 29.76
C PRO A 59 26.30 -8.83 28.45
N VAL A 60 27.60 -9.05 28.25
CA VAL A 60 28.13 -9.67 27.04
C VAL A 60 27.86 -11.18 27.05
N LEU A 61 28.13 -11.87 28.15
CA LEU A 61 27.91 -13.32 28.27
C LEU A 61 26.44 -13.70 28.28
N PHE A 62 25.56 -12.88 28.86
CA PHE A 62 24.14 -13.22 29.00
C PHE A 62 23.22 -12.48 28.02
N GLY A 63 23.54 -11.24 27.63
CA GLY A 63 22.71 -10.43 26.75
C GLY A 63 22.89 -10.77 25.27
N LEU A 64 24.13 -10.95 24.84
CA LEU A 64 24.47 -11.13 23.43
C LEU A 64 23.96 -12.47 22.85
N PRO A 65 24.10 -13.62 23.54
CA PRO A 65 23.53 -14.88 23.06
C PRO A 65 22.00 -14.85 22.96
N VAL A 66 21.33 -14.22 23.92
CA VAL A 66 19.86 -14.11 23.94
C VAL A 66 19.36 -13.22 22.79
N ALA A 67 20.06 -12.11 22.51
CA ALA A 67 19.74 -11.24 21.38
C ALA A 67 19.92 -11.97 20.03
N VAL A 68 21.01 -12.73 19.88
CA VAL A 68 21.27 -13.54 18.68
C VAL A 68 20.21 -14.62 18.50
N VAL A 69 19.85 -15.35 19.56
CA VAL A 69 18.79 -16.37 19.50
C VAL A 69 17.43 -15.75 19.14
N ARG A 70 17.10 -14.56 19.67
CA ARG A 70 15.89 -13.80 19.28
C ARG A 70 15.89 -13.38 17.81
N LYS A 71 17.02 -12.88 17.29
CA LYS A 71 17.15 -12.50 15.87
C LYS A 71 16.94 -13.71 14.96
N ILE A 72 17.57 -14.83 15.29
CA ILE A 72 17.44 -16.09 14.54
C ILE A 72 16.00 -16.62 14.61
N SER A 73 15.35 -16.58 15.78
CA SER A 73 13.97 -17.09 15.92
C SER A 73 12.95 -16.24 15.15
N ARG A 74 13.10 -14.90 15.16
CA ARG A 74 12.27 -13.98 14.36
C ARG A 74 12.46 -14.21 12.87
N SER A 75 13.71 -14.31 12.40
CA SER A 75 14.03 -14.61 11.00
C SER A 75 13.44 -15.94 10.54
N ARG A 76 13.52 -16.99 11.38
CA ARG A 76 12.92 -18.29 11.08
C ARG A 76 11.39 -18.26 11.09
N ARG A 77 10.75 -17.45 11.94
CA ARG A 77 9.29 -17.28 11.95
C ARG A 77 8.80 -16.51 10.73
N ALA A 78 9.51 -15.46 10.31
CA ALA A 78 9.20 -14.73 9.08
C ALA A 78 9.23 -15.70 7.87
N LYS A 79 10.31 -16.46 7.72
CA LYS A 79 10.44 -17.48 6.67
C LYS A 79 9.35 -18.55 6.72
N ARG A 80 8.92 -18.97 7.91
CA ARG A 80 7.82 -19.96 8.06
C ARG A 80 6.44 -19.37 7.75
N ARG A 81 6.18 -18.11 8.07
CA ARG A 81 4.92 -17.45 7.71
C ARG A 81 4.78 -17.31 6.19
N SER A 82 5.85 -16.93 5.50
CA SER A 82 5.88 -16.92 4.03
C SER A 82 5.66 -18.32 3.44
N ALA A 83 6.25 -19.36 4.05
CA ALA A 83 6.06 -20.75 3.60
C ALA A 83 4.66 -21.33 3.88
N SER A 84 4.03 -20.99 5.02
CA SER A 84 2.66 -21.41 5.33
C SER A 84 1.62 -20.73 4.44
N TYR A 85 1.82 -19.47 4.09
CA TYR A 85 0.94 -18.75 3.15
C TYR A 85 0.93 -19.41 1.76
N LEU A 86 2.08 -19.90 1.28
CA LEU A 86 2.18 -20.67 0.02
C LEU A 86 1.59 -22.09 0.12
N GLY A 87 1.59 -22.70 1.31
CA GLY A 87 1.05 -24.04 1.55
C GLY A 87 -0.47 -24.09 1.54
N ASP A 88 -1.13 -23.08 2.15
CA ASP A 88 -2.59 -23.02 2.20
C ASP A 88 -3.21 -22.69 0.82
N VAL A 89 -2.54 -21.86 0.01
CA VAL A 89 -2.97 -21.56 -1.38
C VAL A 89 -2.81 -22.79 -2.30
N ALA A 90 -1.80 -23.64 -2.08
CA ALA A 90 -1.62 -24.86 -2.86
C ALA A 90 -2.61 -25.99 -2.49
N ALA A 91 -3.19 -25.96 -1.27
CA ALA A 91 -4.13 -26.95 -0.80
C ALA A 91 -5.58 -26.73 -1.29
N GLU A 92 -5.89 -25.55 -1.83
CA GLU A 92 -7.25 -25.17 -2.24
C GLU A 92 -7.51 -25.28 -3.75
N ILE A 93 -6.55 -25.77 -4.54
CA ILE A 93 -6.78 -26.09 -5.96
C ILE A 93 -7.53 -27.43 -6.04
N PRO A 94 -8.81 -27.46 -6.45
CA PRO A 94 -9.52 -28.71 -6.65
C PRO A 94 -8.85 -29.44 -7.82
N GLY A 95 -8.40 -30.67 -7.59
CA GLY A 95 -7.88 -31.52 -8.66
C GLY A 95 -8.90 -31.67 -9.81
N PRO A 96 -8.45 -31.93 -11.04
CA PRO A 96 -9.31 -32.00 -12.21
C PRO A 96 -10.42 -33.04 -11.99
N ARG A 97 -11.65 -32.55 -11.90
CA ARG A 97 -12.85 -33.37 -11.80
C ARG A 97 -13.02 -34.09 -13.13
N VAL A 98 -12.67 -35.37 -13.16
CA VAL A 98 -12.97 -36.26 -14.29
C VAL A 98 -14.48 -36.35 -14.40
N VAL A 99 -15.05 -35.73 -15.42
CA VAL A 99 -16.49 -35.81 -15.74
C VAL A 99 -16.72 -37.16 -16.43
N PRO A 100 -17.48 -38.10 -15.83
CA PRO A 100 -17.88 -39.28 -16.55
C PRO A 100 -18.90 -38.91 -17.63
N ARG A 101 -18.64 -39.39 -18.85
CA ARG A 101 -19.48 -39.27 -20.03
C ARG A 101 -20.84 -39.94 -19.77
N GLN A 102 -21.90 -39.14 -19.58
CA GLN A 102 -23.27 -39.63 -19.48
C GLN A 102 -23.80 -40.01 -20.87
N THR A 103 -24.13 -41.29 -21.02
CA THR A 103 -25.00 -41.83 -22.08
C THR A 103 -26.46 -41.45 -21.81
N ALA A 104 -27.16 -41.12 -22.90
CA ALA A 104 -28.56 -40.77 -22.93
C ALA A 104 -29.47 -41.90 -22.40
N GLY A 105 -30.51 -41.51 -21.64
CA GLY A 105 -31.60 -42.40 -21.27
C GLY A 105 -32.49 -41.83 -20.18
N GLY A 106 -33.68 -41.37 -20.58
CA GLY A 106 -34.92 -41.70 -19.88
C GLY A 106 -35.39 -40.84 -18.71
N GLU A 107 -36.66 -40.45 -18.85
CA GLU A 107 -37.67 -40.22 -17.82
C GLU A 107 -37.75 -38.86 -17.12
N ALA A 108 -38.84 -38.17 -17.50
CA ALA A 108 -39.38 -36.99 -16.89
C ALA A 108 -39.89 -37.29 -15.48
N SER A 109 -39.53 -36.43 -14.53
CA SER A 109 -40.25 -36.25 -13.28
C SER A 109 -40.24 -34.76 -12.94
N ALA A 110 -41.44 -34.22 -12.72
CA ALA A 110 -41.69 -32.82 -12.39
C ALA A 110 -41.15 -32.46 -10.99
N PRO A 111 -40.67 -31.23 -10.75
CA PRO A 111 -40.43 -30.75 -9.41
C PRO A 111 -41.62 -29.93 -8.87
N SER A 112 -41.96 -30.25 -7.62
CA SER A 112 -42.88 -29.52 -6.74
C SER A 112 -42.27 -28.17 -6.33
N PRO A 113 -43.09 -27.13 -6.09
CA PRO A 113 -42.62 -25.84 -5.59
C PRO A 113 -42.58 -25.87 -4.05
N ASP A 114 -41.48 -25.40 -3.45
CA ASP A 114 -41.42 -24.71 -2.15
C ASP A 114 -39.98 -24.70 -1.62
N GLN A 115 -39.30 -23.56 -1.72
CA GLN A 115 -38.51 -22.94 -0.63
C GLN A 115 -37.70 -21.73 -1.16
N PRO A 116 -37.80 -20.55 -0.52
CA PRO A 116 -36.93 -19.42 -0.79
C PRO A 116 -35.73 -19.43 0.15
N ASP A 117 -34.52 -19.63 -0.39
CA ASP A 117 -33.26 -19.37 0.33
C ASP A 117 -32.90 -17.88 0.24
N ALA A 118 -33.25 -17.15 1.30
CA ALA A 118 -32.77 -15.80 1.57
C ALA A 118 -31.53 -15.87 2.49
N ALA A 119 -30.33 -15.85 1.90
CA ALA A 119 -29.08 -15.63 2.62
C ALA A 119 -28.43 -14.33 2.16
N GLN A 120 -29.05 -13.20 2.50
CA GLN A 120 -28.39 -11.89 2.48
C GLN A 120 -27.76 -11.62 3.84
N ALA A 121 -26.43 -11.56 3.84
CA ALA A 121 -25.59 -11.12 4.94
C ALA A 121 -25.96 -9.68 5.35
N ARG A 122 -26.50 -9.53 6.58
CA ARG A 122 -26.63 -8.25 7.26
C ARG A 122 -25.31 -7.90 7.94
N TYR A 123 -24.52 -7.01 7.34
CA TYR A 123 -23.57 -6.20 8.09
C TYR A 123 -24.30 -4.95 8.57
N GLY A 124 -24.76 -4.99 9.83
CA GLY A 124 -25.34 -3.84 10.51
C GLY A 124 -24.24 -2.90 10.99
N TYR A 125 -24.27 -1.66 10.50
CA TYR A 125 -23.64 -0.55 11.22
C TYR A 125 -24.51 -0.20 12.43
N ALA A 126 -23.89 -0.15 13.62
CA ALA A 126 -24.52 0.30 14.84
C ALA A 126 -24.91 1.80 14.73
N PRO A 127 -26.16 2.19 15.03
CA PRO A 127 -26.51 3.60 15.08
C PRO A 127 -25.91 4.26 16.33
N LEU A 128 -25.21 5.37 16.12
CA LEU A 128 -24.84 6.32 17.17
C LEU A 128 -26.13 6.99 17.68
N ASN A 129 -26.62 6.47 18.80
CA ASN A 129 -27.76 7.03 19.51
C ASN A 129 -27.30 8.28 20.28
N ARG A 130 -27.65 9.47 19.77
CA ARG A 130 -27.48 10.74 20.48
C ARG A 130 -28.86 11.36 20.62
N SER A 131 -29.42 11.28 21.83
CA SER A 131 -30.65 11.99 22.19
C SER A 131 -30.40 13.49 22.08
N ILE A 132 -31.10 14.14 21.15
CA ILE A 132 -31.20 15.59 21.07
C ILE A 132 -32.63 15.93 21.49
N ASP A 133 -32.75 16.73 22.54
CA ASP A 133 -34.01 17.26 23.04
C ASP A 133 -34.74 18.04 21.94
N GLU A 134 -36.04 17.76 21.77
CA GLU A 134 -36.94 18.45 20.85
C GLU A 134 -37.22 19.89 21.31
N PRO A 135 -36.98 20.91 20.47
CA PRO A 135 -37.70 22.17 20.59
C PRO A 135 -38.99 22.10 19.76
N SER A 136 -40.12 22.43 20.40
CA SER A 136 -41.41 22.54 19.73
C SER A 136 -41.36 23.59 18.61
N PHE A 137 -41.51 23.16 17.36
CA PHE A 137 -41.61 24.06 16.21
C PHE A 137 -43.08 24.26 15.80
N LYS A 138 -43.52 25.52 15.88
CA LYS A 138 -44.79 26.02 15.33
C LYS A 138 -44.79 25.90 13.81
N SER A 139 -45.96 25.65 13.24
CA SER A 139 -46.24 25.47 11.82
C SER A 139 -45.64 26.58 10.93
N TRP A 140 -44.78 26.20 9.99
CA TRP A 140 -44.38 27.03 8.85
C TRP A 140 -45.16 26.58 7.61
N THR A 141 -45.82 27.53 6.97
CA THR A 141 -46.45 27.41 5.65
C THR A 141 -45.44 26.98 4.59
N LEU A 142 -45.86 26.06 3.72
CA LEU A 142 -45.09 25.48 2.61
C LEU A 142 -44.42 26.56 1.76
N ALA A 143 -43.09 26.63 1.81
CA ALA A 143 -42.29 27.30 0.79
C ALA A 143 -42.34 26.45 -0.51
N PRO A 144 -42.28 27.09 -1.70
CA PRO A 144 -42.26 26.37 -2.97
C PRO A 144 -41.07 25.41 -3.04
N SER A 145 -41.24 24.31 -3.77
CA SER A 145 -40.22 23.28 -3.86
C SER A 145 -38.99 23.85 -4.60
N VAL A 146 -37.80 23.42 -4.22
CA VAL A 146 -36.53 23.81 -4.89
C VAL A 146 -36.55 23.45 -6.40
N SER A 147 -37.45 22.54 -6.81
CA SER A 147 -37.68 22.20 -8.22
C SER A 147 -38.33 23.32 -9.03
N ASP A 148 -38.99 24.30 -8.39
CA ASP A 148 -39.74 25.37 -9.05
C ASP A 148 -38.88 26.63 -9.33
N LEU A 149 -37.62 26.66 -8.86
CA LEU A 149 -36.70 27.80 -9.00
C LEU A 149 -35.55 27.56 -9.97
N LEU A 150 -35.48 26.40 -10.62
CA LEU A 150 -34.45 26.12 -11.63
C LEU A 150 -34.95 26.52 -13.02
N PRO A 151 -34.18 27.29 -13.81
CA PRO A 151 -34.58 27.66 -15.16
C PRO A 151 -34.76 26.41 -16.03
N ALA A 152 -35.87 26.36 -16.78
CA ALA A 152 -36.30 25.25 -17.62
C ALA A 152 -35.33 24.87 -18.79
N SER A 153 -34.16 25.50 -18.85
CA SER A 153 -33.13 25.28 -19.87
C SER A 153 -31.90 24.52 -19.38
N VAL A 154 -31.87 24.04 -18.13
CA VAL A 154 -30.86 23.06 -17.70
C VAL A 154 -31.39 21.67 -18.00
N THR A 155 -31.31 21.25 -19.26
CA THR A 155 -31.28 19.82 -19.57
C THR A 155 -30.17 19.19 -18.72
N PRO A 156 -30.44 18.09 -17.97
CA PRO A 156 -29.37 17.36 -17.32
C PRO A 156 -28.38 16.99 -18.42
N ILE A 157 -27.19 17.59 -18.35
CA ILE A 157 -26.08 17.31 -19.25
C ILE A 157 -25.95 15.79 -19.35
N GLY A 158 -25.75 15.28 -20.58
CA GLY A 158 -25.52 13.88 -20.92
C GLY A 158 -24.87 13.15 -19.75
N SER A 159 -25.64 12.21 -19.22
CA SER A 159 -25.61 11.79 -17.82
C SER A 159 -24.21 11.45 -17.32
N SER A 160 -23.88 11.84 -16.08
CA SER A 160 -22.72 11.37 -15.28
C SER A 160 -22.44 9.86 -15.43
N ARG A 161 -23.46 9.08 -15.80
CA ARG A 161 -23.39 7.65 -16.16
C ARG A 161 -22.53 7.35 -17.41
N GLU A 162 -22.58 8.15 -18.46
CA GLU A 162 -21.77 7.93 -19.68
C GLU A 162 -20.27 8.14 -19.42
N ILE A 163 -19.94 9.17 -18.63
CA ILE A 163 -18.58 9.42 -18.16
C ILE A 163 -18.10 8.26 -17.28
N SER A 164 -18.96 7.80 -16.37
CA SER A 164 -18.68 6.65 -15.50
C SER A 164 -18.45 5.35 -16.30
N ASP A 165 -19.24 5.09 -17.34
CA ASP A 165 -19.10 3.91 -18.20
C ASP A 165 -17.84 3.98 -19.10
N GLY A 166 -17.43 5.19 -19.49
CA GLY A 166 -16.15 5.42 -20.16
C GLY A 166 -14.96 5.12 -19.24
N TRP A 167 -15.02 5.57 -17.99
CA TRP A 167 -13.97 5.34 -17.01
C TRP A 167 -13.83 3.88 -16.61
N ASN A 168 -14.95 3.18 -16.38
CA ASN A 168 -14.94 1.76 -16.02
C ASN A 168 -14.19 0.90 -17.06
N ARG A 169 -14.40 1.16 -18.35
CA ARG A 169 -13.69 0.44 -19.42
C ARG A 169 -12.19 0.76 -19.46
N ARG A 170 -11.81 2.00 -19.20
CA ARG A 170 -10.38 2.38 -19.16
C ARG A 170 -9.69 1.87 -17.91
N SER A 171 -10.38 1.81 -16.77
CA SER A 171 -9.80 1.36 -15.51
C SER A 171 -9.29 -0.07 -15.58
N GLU A 172 -9.89 -0.95 -16.39
CA GLU A 172 -9.40 -2.32 -16.60
C GLU A 172 -7.96 -2.38 -17.12
N SER A 173 -7.54 -1.33 -17.83
CA SER A 173 -6.18 -1.21 -18.39
C SER A 173 -5.23 -0.41 -17.50
N LEU A 174 -5.68 0.19 -16.41
CA LEU A 174 -4.84 1.04 -15.55
C LEU A 174 -4.25 0.26 -14.37
N PRO A 175 -3.17 0.77 -13.75
CA PRO A 175 -2.63 0.18 -12.53
C PRO A 175 -3.67 0.05 -11.43
N PHE A 176 -3.64 -1.07 -10.69
CA PHE A 176 -4.66 -1.45 -9.73
C PHE A 176 -5.10 -0.35 -8.75
N PRO A 177 -4.19 0.44 -8.12
CA PRO A 177 -4.62 1.51 -7.22
C PRO A 177 -5.53 2.55 -7.91
N ILE A 178 -5.18 2.93 -9.14
CA ILE A 178 -5.94 3.91 -9.94
C ILE A 178 -7.27 3.30 -10.37
N ALA A 179 -7.22 2.10 -10.94
CA ALA A 179 -8.39 1.39 -11.45
C ALA A 179 -9.44 1.19 -10.35
N ARG A 180 -9.01 0.74 -9.17
CA ARG A 180 -9.88 0.55 -8.00
C ARG A 180 -10.47 1.86 -7.49
N ALA A 181 -9.71 2.95 -7.45
CA ALA A 181 -10.23 4.25 -7.04
C ALA A 181 -11.29 4.77 -8.02
N ALA A 182 -11.06 4.61 -9.33
CA ALA A 182 -12.03 4.95 -10.36
C ALA A 182 -13.30 4.10 -10.27
N ARG A 183 -13.16 2.80 -10.01
CA ARG A 183 -14.31 1.90 -9.78
C ARG A 183 -15.13 2.33 -8.58
N HIS A 184 -14.49 2.68 -7.46
CA HIS A 184 -15.18 3.15 -6.27
C HIS A 184 -15.99 4.41 -6.57
N LEU A 185 -15.39 5.39 -7.26
CA LEU A 185 -16.09 6.59 -7.72
C LEU A 185 -17.32 6.25 -8.57
N GLY A 186 -17.17 5.39 -9.58
CA GLY A 186 -18.28 5.00 -10.48
C GLY A 186 -19.38 4.16 -9.81
N SER A 187 -19.08 3.52 -8.68
CA SER A 187 -20.05 2.70 -7.92
C SER A 187 -20.86 3.49 -6.89
N THR A 188 -20.46 4.72 -6.57
CA THR A 188 -21.09 5.52 -5.53
C THR A 188 -22.31 6.27 -6.07
N ALA A 189 -23.47 6.19 -5.40
CA ALA A 189 -24.70 6.82 -5.85
C ALA A 189 -24.95 8.23 -5.28
N SER A 190 -24.40 8.55 -4.10
CA SER A 190 -24.65 9.84 -3.43
C SER A 190 -23.67 10.90 -3.92
N PRO A 191 -24.13 12.11 -4.34
CA PRO A 191 -23.23 13.19 -4.77
C PRO A 191 -22.19 13.59 -3.72
N LEU A 192 -22.56 13.58 -2.43
CA LEU A 192 -21.63 13.90 -1.36
C LEU A 192 -20.49 12.88 -1.27
N GLU A 193 -20.79 11.60 -1.47
CA GLU A 193 -19.78 10.55 -1.42
C GLU A 193 -18.98 10.50 -2.72
N GLN A 194 -19.63 10.66 -3.88
CA GLN A 194 -18.95 10.79 -5.19
C GLN A 194 -17.93 11.93 -5.16
N TYR A 195 -18.27 13.06 -4.57
CA TYR A 195 -17.37 14.19 -4.38
C TYR A 195 -16.09 13.78 -3.64
N SER A 196 -16.22 13.11 -2.49
CA SER A 196 -15.06 12.60 -1.74
C SER A 196 -14.27 11.57 -2.56
N ARG A 197 -14.95 10.64 -3.24
CA ARG A 197 -14.31 9.62 -4.08
C ARG A 197 -13.57 10.21 -5.28
N LEU A 198 -14.05 11.31 -5.85
CA LEU A 198 -13.36 12.03 -6.93
C LEU A 198 -12.02 12.58 -6.43
N LEU A 199 -12.02 13.21 -5.25
CA LEU A 199 -10.79 13.73 -4.64
C LEU A 199 -9.79 12.61 -4.30
N ASP A 200 -10.28 11.47 -3.81
CA ASP A 200 -9.45 10.29 -3.53
C ASP A 200 -8.86 9.67 -4.81
N CYS A 201 -9.67 9.58 -5.87
CA CYS A 201 -9.24 9.08 -7.17
C CYS A 201 -8.16 9.96 -7.80
N ALA A 202 -8.33 11.28 -7.73
CA ALA A 202 -7.34 12.24 -8.23
C ALA A 202 -6.03 12.19 -7.43
N GLU A 203 -6.09 12.09 -6.09
CA GLU A 203 -4.89 11.93 -5.27
C GLU A 203 -4.18 10.60 -5.54
N THR A 204 -4.93 9.51 -5.66
CA THR A 204 -4.38 8.18 -5.96
C THR A 204 -3.66 8.19 -7.31
N THR A 205 -4.32 8.75 -8.33
CA THR A 205 -3.77 8.91 -9.67
C THR A 205 -2.49 9.73 -9.65
N THR A 206 -2.51 10.89 -8.99
CA THR A 206 -1.34 11.76 -8.89
C THR A 206 -0.21 11.11 -8.11
N THR A 207 -0.51 10.40 -7.03
CA THR A 207 0.49 9.72 -6.20
C THR A 207 1.18 8.61 -6.98
N VAL A 208 0.43 7.75 -7.69
CA VAL A 208 1.02 6.67 -8.50
C VAL A 208 1.87 7.25 -9.64
N THR A 209 1.37 8.25 -10.36
CA THR A 209 2.15 8.95 -11.40
C THR A 209 3.42 9.60 -10.83
N GLY A 210 3.31 10.24 -9.66
CA GLY A 210 4.42 10.86 -8.95
C GLY A 210 5.49 9.87 -8.49
N ILE A 211 5.08 8.68 -8.03
CA ILE A 211 5.99 7.60 -7.67
C ILE A 211 6.75 7.11 -8.90
N ILE A 212 6.05 6.84 -10.01
CA ILE A 212 6.69 6.40 -11.26
C ILE A 212 7.69 7.46 -11.75
N ALA A 213 7.30 8.74 -11.73
CA ALA A 213 8.17 9.86 -12.08
C ALA A 213 9.40 9.94 -11.17
N ALA A 214 9.23 9.83 -9.86
CA ALA A 214 10.32 9.91 -8.88
C ALA A 214 11.31 8.76 -9.02
N VAL A 215 10.81 7.53 -9.17
CA VAL A 215 11.65 6.34 -9.39
C VAL A 215 12.43 6.49 -10.68
N TRP A 216 11.78 6.89 -11.76
CA TRP A 216 12.44 7.06 -13.05
C TRP A 216 13.53 8.13 -13.01
N LEU A 217 13.23 9.30 -12.43
CA LEU A 217 14.21 10.37 -12.22
C LEU A 217 15.42 9.89 -11.40
N ASN A 218 15.16 9.15 -10.32
CA ASN A 218 16.22 8.60 -9.49
C ASN A 218 17.08 7.56 -10.23
N ASP A 219 16.46 6.66 -10.99
CA ASP A 219 17.15 5.58 -11.69
C ASP A 219 18.07 6.11 -12.81
N GLU A 220 17.61 7.13 -13.53
CA GLU A 220 18.41 7.83 -14.55
C GLU A 220 19.39 8.85 -13.93
N SER A 221 19.39 9.00 -12.60
CA SER A 221 20.15 10.05 -11.89
C SER A 221 19.85 11.47 -12.40
N LEU A 222 18.63 11.68 -12.91
CA LEU A 222 18.12 12.95 -13.39
C LEU A 222 17.40 13.64 -12.23
N ALA A 223 17.77 14.88 -11.92
CA ALA A 223 17.19 15.66 -10.83
C ALA A 223 17.48 15.15 -9.39
N PRO A 224 18.75 14.89 -9.01
CA PRO A 224 19.11 14.41 -7.66
C PRO A 224 18.68 15.38 -6.54
N LYS A 225 18.60 16.68 -6.82
CA LYS A 225 18.11 17.68 -5.85
C LYS A 225 16.63 17.46 -5.53
N ASP A 226 15.78 17.29 -6.54
CA ASP A 226 14.34 17.10 -6.37
C ASP A 226 14.04 15.78 -5.63
N ILE A 227 14.80 14.72 -5.90
CA ILE A 227 14.73 13.45 -5.14
C ILE A 227 15.19 13.65 -3.69
N LYS A 228 16.29 14.36 -3.46
CA LYS A 228 16.74 14.68 -2.09
C LYS A 228 15.70 15.50 -1.33
N ASP A 229 15.04 16.44 -2.00
CA ASP A 229 13.97 17.25 -1.41
C ASP A 229 12.74 16.39 -1.06
N LEU A 230 12.37 15.43 -1.92
CA LEU A 230 11.33 14.43 -1.64
C LEU A 230 11.69 13.60 -0.39
N LEU A 231 12.90 13.05 -0.33
CA LEU A 231 13.39 12.28 0.80
C LEU A 231 13.44 13.13 2.10
N GLY A 232 13.78 14.41 1.98
CA GLY A 232 13.70 15.37 3.08
C GLY A 232 12.28 15.66 3.56
N ARG A 233 11.26 15.52 2.70
CA ARG A 233 9.84 15.63 3.10
C ARG A 233 9.36 14.38 3.82
N TYR A 234 9.77 13.20 3.37
CA TYR A 234 9.51 11.93 4.06
C TYR A 234 9.96 11.96 5.53
N ARG A 235 11.12 12.55 5.82
CA ARG A 235 11.65 12.64 7.19
C ARG A 235 10.94 13.66 8.08
N ARG A 236 10.33 14.70 7.51
CA ARG A 236 9.82 15.86 8.28
C ARG A 236 8.30 15.86 8.40
N THR A 237 7.62 15.96 7.27
CA THR A 237 6.18 16.23 7.20
C THR A 237 5.38 15.06 6.65
N GLY A 238 6.05 14.12 5.98
CA GLY A 238 5.43 13.14 5.11
C GLY A 238 5.08 13.71 3.73
N VAL A 239 4.60 12.84 2.85
CA VAL A 239 4.21 13.19 1.48
C VAL A 239 2.70 13.40 1.38
N THR A 240 2.33 14.54 0.82
CA THR A 240 0.92 14.90 0.54
C THR A 240 0.71 14.98 -0.96
N PHE A 241 -0.55 15.03 -1.40
CA PHE A 241 -0.92 15.18 -2.81
C PHE A 241 -0.03 16.21 -3.55
N GLY A 242 0.08 17.44 -3.04
CA GLY A 242 0.85 18.50 -3.69
C GLY A 242 2.36 18.28 -3.80
N VAL A 243 2.94 17.34 -3.05
CA VAL A 243 4.38 17.02 -3.10
C VAL A 243 4.77 16.40 -4.44
N TRP A 244 3.86 15.67 -5.08
CA TRP A 244 4.14 14.93 -6.30
C TRP A 244 4.18 15.82 -7.56
N LEU A 245 3.44 16.93 -7.57
CA LEU A 245 3.28 17.75 -8.79
C LEU A 245 4.61 18.32 -9.33
N PRO A 246 5.49 18.92 -8.50
CA PRO A 246 6.78 19.42 -8.99
C PRO A 246 7.69 18.31 -9.56
N LEU A 247 7.60 17.09 -9.00
CA LEU A 247 8.36 15.94 -9.50
C LEU A 247 7.83 15.46 -10.85
N ILE A 248 6.51 15.49 -11.03
CA ILE A 248 5.88 15.14 -12.31
C ILE A 248 6.26 16.17 -13.38
N ASP A 249 6.21 17.47 -13.08
CA ASP A 249 6.68 18.51 -14.03
C ASP A 249 8.16 18.30 -14.38
N ARG A 250 9.01 18.00 -13.38
CA ARG A 250 10.43 17.71 -13.58
C ARG A 250 10.65 16.49 -14.48
N PHE A 251 9.88 15.42 -14.27
CA PHE A 251 9.90 14.24 -15.12
C PHE A 251 9.48 14.57 -16.55
N VAL A 252 8.39 15.33 -16.72
CA VAL A 252 7.90 15.75 -18.04
C VAL A 252 8.97 16.52 -18.83
N ASP A 253 9.75 17.36 -18.17
CA ASP A 253 10.84 18.09 -18.82
C ASP A 253 12.04 17.21 -19.16
N MET A 254 12.46 16.34 -18.24
CA MET A 254 13.68 15.54 -18.40
C MET A 254 13.48 14.30 -19.29
N ALA A 255 12.33 13.64 -19.19
CA ALA A 255 12.04 12.42 -19.93
C ALA A 255 11.70 12.67 -21.41
N ALA A 256 11.46 13.93 -21.81
CA ALA A 256 11.19 14.28 -23.21
C ALA A 256 12.35 13.92 -24.15
N SER A 257 13.59 14.03 -23.68
CA SER A 257 14.81 13.69 -24.40
C SER A 257 15.36 12.30 -24.07
N SER A 258 14.64 11.50 -23.26
CA SER A 258 15.11 10.17 -22.86
C SER A 258 15.24 9.21 -24.03
N THR A 259 16.19 8.29 -23.96
CA THR A 259 16.28 7.15 -24.88
C THR A 259 15.17 6.11 -24.64
N ASP A 260 14.62 6.03 -23.42
CA ASP A 260 13.54 5.11 -23.05
C ASP A 260 12.22 5.49 -23.77
N PRO A 261 11.70 4.63 -24.68
CA PRO A 261 10.47 4.91 -25.42
C PRO A 261 9.22 5.03 -24.53
N PHE A 262 9.19 4.35 -23.38
CA PHE A 262 8.09 4.49 -22.44
C PHE A 262 8.13 5.87 -21.78
N ALA A 263 9.30 6.28 -21.26
CA ALA A 263 9.46 7.55 -20.58
C ALA A 263 9.11 8.74 -21.48
N ARG A 264 9.56 8.75 -22.74
CA ARG A 264 9.19 9.79 -23.72
C ARG A 264 7.69 9.85 -23.97
N ARG A 265 7.05 8.70 -24.23
CA ARG A 265 5.60 8.63 -24.49
C ARG A 265 4.81 9.09 -23.27
N PHE A 266 5.23 8.67 -22.08
CA PHE A 266 4.60 9.04 -20.83
C PHE A 266 4.73 10.54 -20.55
N SER A 267 5.93 11.10 -20.71
CA SER A 267 6.15 12.54 -20.62
C SER A 267 5.30 13.33 -21.63
N SER A 268 5.24 12.92 -22.90
CA SER A 268 4.41 13.57 -23.92
C SER A 268 2.94 13.55 -23.51
N ALA A 269 2.40 12.39 -23.12
CA ALA A 269 0.99 12.28 -22.74
C ALA A 269 0.63 13.14 -21.52
N LEU A 270 1.52 13.21 -20.53
CA LEU A 270 1.32 14.09 -19.36
C LEU A 270 1.38 15.58 -19.72
N ARG A 271 2.26 15.96 -20.66
CA ARG A 271 2.38 17.34 -21.17
C ARG A 271 1.17 17.73 -22.00
N ASP A 272 0.85 16.94 -23.02
CA ASP A 272 -0.21 17.19 -23.98
C ASP A 272 -1.60 17.15 -23.30
N GLY A 273 -1.77 16.23 -22.36
CA GLY A 273 -2.97 16.13 -21.54
C GLY A 273 -3.05 17.13 -20.39
N SER A 274 -2.07 18.05 -20.25
CA SER A 274 -2.04 19.07 -19.20
C SER A 274 -2.22 18.49 -17.79
N PHE A 275 -1.63 17.31 -17.53
CA PHE A 275 -1.87 16.53 -16.31
C PHE A 275 -1.71 17.36 -15.03
N THR A 276 -0.60 18.09 -14.89
CA THR A 276 -0.34 18.85 -13.67
C THR A 276 -1.24 20.08 -13.52
N ALA A 277 -1.79 20.62 -14.62
CA ALA A 277 -2.80 21.67 -14.53
C ALA A 277 -4.12 21.13 -13.96
N HIS A 278 -4.62 20.00 -14.49
CA HIS A 278 -5.82 19.36 -13.95
C HIS A 278 -5.65 18.92 -12.49
N ALA A 279 -4.48 18.38 -12.13
CA ALA A 279 -4.21 17.94 -10.77
C ALA A 279 -4.18 19.12 -9.78
N ARG A 280 -3.64 20.28 -10.20
CA ARG A 280 -3.65 21.51 -9.39
C ARG A 280 -5.08 21.99 -9.11
N SER A 281 -5.96 22.01 -10.10
CA SER A 281 -7.36 22.42 -9.91
C SER A 281 -8.07 21.55 -8.86
N ILE A 282 -7.86 20.22 -8.90
CA ILE A 282 -8.45 19.32 -7.90
C ILE A 282 -7.76 19.45 -6.53
N LEU A 283 -6.45 19.68 -6.50
CA LEU A 283 -5.71 19.94 -5.26
C LEU A 283 -6.20 21.19 -4.53
N GLU A 284 -6.50 22.27 -5.27
CA GLU A 284 -7.08 23.49 -4.70
C GLU A 284 -8.42 23.20 -4.01
N GLU A 285 -9.28 22.41 -4.65
CA GLU A 285 -10.56 22.02 -4.07
C GLU A 285 -10.40 21.09 -2.85
N ARG A 286 -9.42 20.18 -2.89
CA ARG A 286 -9.08 19.34 -1.74
C ARG A 286 -8.60 20.17 -0.56
N ASN A 287 -7.75 21.17 -0.79
CA ASN A 287 -7.29 22.10 0.24
C ASN A 287 -8.45 22.91 0.80
N ARG A 288 -9.33 23.45 -0.07
CA ARG A 288 -10.56 24.15 0.34
C ARG A 288 -11.41 23.27 1.26
N SER A 289 -11.58 22.00 0.92
CA SER A 289 -12.31 21.03 1.74
C SER A 289 -11.66 20.78 3.09
N ALA A 290 -10.35 20.58 3.12
CA ALA A 290 -9.60 20.38 4.36
C ALA A 290 -9.70 21.58 5.32
N HIS A 291 -9.93 22.79 4.78
CA HIS A 291 -10.12 24.01 5.56
C HIS A 291 -11.60 24.35 5.84
N GLY A 292 -12.47 23.32 5.90
CA GLY A 292 -13.87 23.46 6.30
C GLY A 292 -14.80 23.90 5.17
N GLY A 293 -14.29 24.01 3.94
CA GLY A 293 -15.07 24.36 2.76
C GLY A 293 -15.77 23.17 2.11
N GLN A 294 -15.94 22.02 2.78
CA GLN A 294 -16.61 20.84 2.23
C GLN A 294 -18.06 21.14 1.81
N PRO A 295 -18.59 20.48 0.76
CA PRO A 295 -19.96 20.68 0.35
C PRO A 295 -20.92 20.29 1.48
N ARG A 296 -21.87 21.18 1.80
CA ARG A 296 -22.76 21.00 2.97
C ARG A 296 -23.99 20.17 2.67
N ASN A 297 -24.35 20.06 1.41
CA ASN A 297 -25.54 19.36 0.96
C ASN A 297 -25.32 18.75 -0.44
N LYS A 298 -26.26 17.91 -0.87
CA LYS A 298 -26.16 17.19 -2.15
C LYS A 298 -26.12 18.11 -3.38
N GLY A 299 -26.80 19.26 -3.33
CA GLY A 299 -26.83 20.22 -4.43
C GLY A 299 -25.47 20.91 -4.63
N ASP A 300 -24.86 21.40 -3.53
CA ASP A 300 -23.50 21.95 -3.52
C ASP A 300 -22.49 20.91 -4.01
N ALA A 301 -22.58 19.67 -3.51
CA ALA A 301 -21.71 18.57 -3.97
C ALA A 301 -21.86 18.29 -5.47
N ALA A 302 -23.09 18.29 -6.00
CA ALA A 302 -23.33 18.07 -7.43
C ALA A 302 -22.76 19.18 -8.31
N LEU A 303 -22.87 20.45 -7.88
CA LEU A 303 -22.26 21.58 -8.60
C LEU A 303 -20.74 21.46 -8.64
N ARG A 304 -20.11 21.16 -7.50
CA ARG A 304 -18.65 20.96 -7.45
C ARG A 304 -18.18 19.75 -8.23
N LEU A 305 -18.94 18.66 -8.22
CA LEU A 305 -18.65 17.50 -9.06
C LEU A 305 -18.62 17.89 -10.54
N ALA A 306 -19.64 18.61 -11.02
CA ALA A 306 -19.69 19.06 -12.41
C ALA A 306 -18.49 19.96 -12.80
N GLU A 307 -17.97 20.75 -11.86
CA GLU A 307 -16.76 21.55 -12.06
C GLU A 307 -15.48 20.69 -12.12
N LEU A 308 -15.37 19.66 -11.28
CA LEU A 308 -14.14 18.86 -11.15
C LEU A 308 -14.05 17.67 -12.10
N GLU A 309 -15.19 17.13 -12.56
CA GLU A 309 -15.26 15.97 -13.46
C GLU A 309 -14.41 16.14 -14.72
N PRO A 310 -14.42 17.29 -15.43
CA PRO A 310 -13.54 17.51 -16.58
C PRO A 310 -12.05 17.45 -16.23
N HIS A 311 -11.67 17.90 -15.03
CA HIS A 311 -10.29 17.82 -14.57
C HIS A 311 -9.88 16.37 -14.29
N LEU A 312 -10.74 15.59 -13.63
CA LEU A 312 -10.43 14.17 -13.41
C LEU A 312 -10.36 13.42 -14.75
N ALA A 313 -11.26 13.70 -15.70
CA ALA A 313 -11.22 13.11 -17.03
C ALA A 313 -9.88 13.41 -17.74
N GLY A 314 -9.43 14.66 -17.73
CA GLY A 314 -8.13 15.06 -18.31
C GLY A 314 -6.93 14.36 -17.65
N LEU A 315 -6.97 14.16 -16.32
CA LEU A 315 -5.96 13.36 -15.63
C LEU A 315 -5.91 11.93 -16.15
N MET A 316 -7.07 11.29 -16.25
CA MET A 316 -7.19 9.89 -16.67
C MET A 316 -6.80 9.71 -18.15
N ASP A 317 -7.16 10.66 -19.01
CA ASP A 317 -6.78 10.67 -20.43
C ASP A 317 -5.25 10.73 -20.62
N SER A 318 -4.55 11.48 -19.77
CA SER A 318 -3.09 11.60 -19.79
C SER A 318 -2.36 10.29 -19.44
N LEU A 319 -3.06 9.30 -18.87
CA LEU A 319 -2.46 8.01 -18.46
C LEU A 319 -2.39 6.98 -19.57
N GLY A 320 -2.76 7.30 -20.81
CA GLY A 320 -2.75 6.36 -21.94
C GLY A 320 -1.49 5.47 -22.04
N PRO A 321 -0.27 6.00 -21.88
CA PRO A 321 0.95 5.19 -21.88
C PRO A 321 1.02 4.15 -20.74
N LEU A 322 0.49 4.46 -19.54
CA LEU A 322 0.40 3.48 -18.44
C LEU A 322 -0.52 2.31 -18.75
N ALA A 323 -1.52 2.50 -19.62
CA ALA A 323 -2.38 1.41 -20.05
C ALA A 323 -1.65 0.34 -20.87
N THR A 324 -0.44 0.67 -21.37
CA THR A 324 0.41 -0.24 -22.15
C THR A 324 1.59 -0.80 -21.36
N ALA A 325 1.77 -0.35 -20.11
CA ALA A 325 2.80 -0.84 -19.20
C ALA A 325 2.17 -1.76 -18.15
N ASP A 326 2.89 -2.78 -17.73
CA ASP A 326 2.39 -3.73 -16.73
C ASP A 326 3.00 -3.43 -15.36
N LEU A 327 2.14 -3.25 -14.37
CA LEU A 327 2.54 -3.27 -12.97
C LEU A 327 2.57 -4.74 -12.50
N LEU A 328 3.72 -5.23 -12.06
CA LEU A 328 3.95 -6.62 -11.73
C LEU A 328 4.36 -6.78 -10.27
N LEU A 329 3.63 -7.58 -9.51
CA LEU A 329 4.04 -8.05 -8.19
C LEU A 329 4.81 -9.36 -8.35
N ILE A 330 6.10 -9.35 -8.10
CA ILE A 330 6.92 -10.55 -8.28
C ILE A 330 6.70 -11.51 -7.12
N GLU A 331 6.33 -12.75 -7.42
CA GLU A 331 6.13 -13.80 -6.43
C GLU A 331 7.39 -14.65 -6.28
N SER A 332 8.04 -14.98 -7.41
CA SER A 332 9.29 -15.75 -7.41
C SER A 332 10.12 -15.47 -8.66
N SER A 333 11.43 -15.62 -8.52
CA SER A 333 12.43 -15.53 -9.59
C SER A 333 13.41 -16.68 -9.44
N GLN A 334 13.46 -17.57 -10.45
CA GLN A 334 14.26 -18.79 -10.39
C GLN A 334 15.15 -18.90 -11.62
N TYR A 335 16.45 -19.13 -11.40
CA TYR A 335 17.40 -19.30 -12.50
C TYR A 335 17.19 -20.65 -13.21
N SER A 336 16.92 -20.61 -14.51
CA SER A 336 16.81 -21.78 -15.37
C SER A 336 18.15 -22.04 -16.06
N ARG A 337 18.86 -23.07 -15.59
CA ARG A 337 20.14 -23.49 -16.21
C ARG A 337 20.00 -23.89 -17.68
N ARG A 338 18.81 -24.35 -18.09
CA ARG A 338 18.56 -24.82 -19.47
C ARG A 338 18.49 -23.67 -20.46
N THR A 339 17.83 -22.58 -20.06
CA THR A 339 17.62 -21.41 -20.94
C THR A 339 18.67 -20.33 -20.70
N GLY A 340 19.35 -20.34 -19.55
CA GLY A 340 20.28 -19.29 -19.16
C GLY A 340 19.59 -18.03 -18.61
N HIS A 341 18.26 -18.05 -18.53
CA HIS A 341 17.42 -16.93 -18.08
C HIS A 341 16.78 -17.23 -16.71
N PHE A 342 16.18 -16.22 -16.10
CA PHE A 342 15.34 -16.36 -14.91
C PHE A 342 13.88 -16.54 -15.34
N VAL A 343 13.24 -17.58 -14.83
CA VAL A 343 11.80 -17.77 -14.92
C VAL A 343 11.17 -17.05 -13.74
N VAL A 344 10.40 -16.00 -14.05
CA VAL A 344 9.73 -15.15 -13.07
C VAL A 344 8.25 -15.42 -13.09
N ARG A 345 7.67 -15.62 -11.91
CA ARG A 345 6.23 -15.65 -11.68
C ARG A 345 5.80 -14.38 -10.99
N ALA A 346 4.76 -13.75 -11.50
CA ALA A 346 4.25 -12.50 -10.99
C ALA A 346 2.73 -12.42 -11.07
N GLY A 347 2.14 -11.61 -10.19
CA GLY A 347 0.76 -11.13 -10.32
C GLY A 347 0.72 -9.83 -11.12
N ARG A 348 -0.05 -9.79 -12.20
CA ARG A 348 -0.28 -8.58 -13.00
C ARG A 348 -1.30 -7.67 -12.29
N MET A 349 -0.81 -6.57 -11.72
CA MET A 349 -1.55 -5.60 -10.90
C MET A 349 -2.27 -4.53 -11.75
N MET A 350 -3.07 -4.99 -12.70
CA MET A 350 -3.84 -4.12 -13.62
C MET A 350 -5.34 -4.40 -13.45
N GLY A 351 -6.18 -3.38 -13.64
CA GLY A 351 -7.62 -3.45 -13.39
C GLY A 351 -7.98 -3.29 -11.91
N ASP A 352 -9.27 -3.32 -11.57
CA ASP A 352 -9.78 -3.01 -10.23
C ASP A 352 -9.84 -4.22 -9.27
N HIS A 353 -9.52 -5.42 -9.76
CA HIS A 353 -9.64 -6.66 -9.01
C HIS A 353 -8.42 -6.92 -8.10
N PRO A 354 -8.61 -7.27 -6.82
CA PRO A 354 -7.50 -7.52 -5.89
C PRO A 354 -6.77 -8.84 -6.13
N ASP A 355 -7.41 -9.81 -6.77
CA ASP A 355 -6.75 -11.05 -7.20
C ASP A 355 -6.11 -10.83 -8.57
N PHE A 356 -4.79 -10.67 -8.55
CA PHE A 356 -4.01 -10.35 -9.73
C PHE A 356 -3.89 -11.54 -10.66
N ARG A 357 -3.99 -11.29 -11.97
CA ARG A 357 -3.82 -12.34 -12.98
C ARG A 357 -2.38 -12.86 -12.94
N PRO A 358 -2.15 -14.17 -12.77
CA PRO A 358 -0.79 -14.70 -12.79
C PRO A 358 -0.20 -14.60 -14.19
N VAL A 359 1.08 -14.24 -14.25
CA VAL A 359 1.90 -14.20 -15.47
C VAL A 359 3.24 -14.87 -15.19
N GLU A 360 3.77 -15.52 -16.22
CA GLU A 360 5.11 -16.13 -16.21
C GLU A 360 5.94 -15.50 -17.34
N LEU A 361 7.15 -15.06 -17.01
CA LEU A 361 8.05 -14.32 -17.89
C LEU A 361 9.45 -14.94 -17.83
N GLU A 362 10.16 -14.95 -18.95
CA GLU A 362 11.61 -15.22 -18.97
C GLU A 362 12.35 -13.89 -19.06
N VAL A 363 13.31 -13.67 -18.16
CA VAL A 363 14.07 -12.41 -18.06
C VAL A 363 15.55 -12.69 -17.87
N ASP A 364 16.40 -11.77 -18.33
CA ASP A 364 17.86 -11.95 -18.28
C ASP A 364 18.46 -11.70 -16.88
N ALA A 365 17.77 -10.90 -16.06
CA ALA A 365 18.23 -10.48 -14.74
C ALA A 365 17.26 -10.93 -13.64
N PRO A 366 17.76 -11.26 -12.43
CA PRO A 366 16.90 -11.63 -11.33
C PRO A 366 16.04 -10.45 -10.88
N LEU A 367 14.73 -10.68 -10.73
CA LEU A 367 13.82 -9.75 -10.06
C LEU A 367 13.59 -10.16 -8.60
N ALA A 368 13.51 -9.18 -7.70
CA ALA A 368 13.29 -9.43 -6.27
C ALA A 368 11.85 -9.88 -6.02
N ALA A 369 11.67 -10.90 -5.16
CA ALA A 369 10.35 -11.36 -4.75
C ALA A 369 9.70 -10.36 -3.78
N GLU A 370 8.37 -10.33 -3.75
CA GLU A 370 7.54 -9.41 -2.94
C GLU A 370 7.75 -7.92 -3.26
N THR A 371 8.25 -7.64 -4.47
CA THR A 371 8.55 -6.31 -5.00
C THR A 371 7.62 -5.99 -6.18
N ILE A 372 7.22 -4.73 -6.29
CA ILE A 372 6.42 -4.22 -7.40
C ILE A 372 7.35 -3.60 -8.45
N TYR A 373 7.28 -4.09 -9.67
CA TYR A 373 7.99 -3.52 -10.82
C TYR A 373 7.02 -2.93 -11.83
N LEU A 374 7.42 -1.84 -12.48
CA LEU A 374 6.81 -1.37 -13.71
C LEU A 374 7.57 -1.96 -14.91
N ALA A 375 6.91 -2.81 -15.69
CA ALA A 375 7.44 -3.36 -16.93
C ALA A 375 7.11 -2.41 -18.09
N THR A 376 8.13 -1.76 -18.65
CA THR A 376 8.00 -0.74 -19.71
C THR A 376 8.19 -1.31 -21.12
N GLY A 377 8.38 -2.62 -21.23
CA GLY A 377 8.74 -3.35 -22.45
C GLY A 377 10.25 -3.38 -22.73
N SER A 378 10.99 -2.35 -22.33
CA SER A 378 12.46 -2.29 -22.43
C SER A 378 13.16 -2.72 -21.15
N ARG A 379 12.52 -2.52 -19.99
CA ARG A 379 13.10 -2.78 -18.67
C ARG A 379 12.05 -3.00 -17.59
N PHE A 380 12.52 -3.46 -16.43
CA PHE A 380 11.75 -3.55 -15.20
C PHE A 380 12.23 -2.47 -14.23
N VAL A 381 11.34 -1.56 -13.88
CA VAL A 381 11.64 -0.45 -12.96
C VAL A 381 11.12 -0.79 -11.57
N ASP A 382 12.01 -0.96 -10.60
CA ASP A 382 11.67 -1.27 -9.20
C ASP A 382 11.02 -0.06 -8.53
N LEU A 383 9.78 -0.20 -8.06
CA LEU A 383 9.05 0.89 -7.40
C LEU A 383 9.25 0.94 -5.89
N THR A 384 10.06 0.03 -5.34
CA THR A 384 10.49 0.04 -3.93
C THR A 384 11.50 1.17 -3.71
N PRO A 385 11.46 1.88 -2.57
CA PRO A 385 10.57 1.69 -1.42
C PRO A 385 9.30 2.54 -1.44
N PHE A 386 9.00 3.20 -2.56
CA PHE A 386 7.88 4.14 -2.64
C PHE A 386 6.51 3.45 -2.74
N LEU A 387 6.45 2.28 -3.38
CA LEU A 387 5.23 1.49 -3.56
C LEU A 387 5.48 0.02 -3.18
N VAL A 388 4.65 -0.52 -2.30
CA VAL A 388 4.80 -1.89 -1.79
C VAL A 388 3.46 -2.59 -1.65
N TYR A 389 3.49 -3.93 -1.59
CA TYR A 389 2.32 -4.76 -1.29
C TYR A 389 2.53 -5.47 0.04
N ARG A 390 1.73 -5.14 1.06
CA ARG A 390 1.88 -5.68 2.42
C ARG A 390 0.51 -5.95 3.06
N PHE A 391 0.52 -6.79 4.09
CA PHE A 391 -0.67 -7.09 4.89
C PHE A 391 -1.05 -5.89 5.77
N CYS A 392 -2.28 -5.39 5.61
CA CYS A 392 -2.84 -4.36 6.47
C CYS A 392 -3.48 -5.02 7.71
N PRO A 393 -2.97 -4.78 8.94
CA PRO A 393 -3.50 -5.42 10.15
C PRO A 393 -4.93 -4.96 10.50
N THR A 394 -5.32 -3.76 10.06
CA THR A 394 -6.66 -3.21 10.29
C THR A 394 -7.69 -3.84 9.35
N CYS A 395 -7.39 -3.90 8.05
CA CYS A 395 -8.27 -4.53 7.06
C CYS A 395 -8.22 -6.06 7.10
N ARG A 396 -7.16 -6.63 7.68
CA ARG A 396 -6.85 -8.07 7.69
C ARG A 396 -6.73 -8.68 6.30
N GLN A 397 -6.21 -7.90 5.35
CA GLN A 397 -5.98 -8.32 3.97
C GLN A 397 -4.72 -7.64 3.42
N PRO A 398 -4.08 -8.21 2.39
CA PRO A 398 -3.04 -7.52 1.64
C PRO A 398 -3.58 -6.26 0.94
N GLU A 399 -2.81 -5.18 0.97
CA GLU A 399 -3.13 -3.93 0.29
C GLU A 399 -1.89 -3.38 -0.43
N VAL A 400 -2.12 -2.55 -1.45
CA VAL A 400 -1.06 -1.72 -2.04
C VAL A 400 -0.91 -0.49 -1.18
N LEU A 401 0.31 -0.23 -0.71
CA LEU A 401 0.64 0.90 0.13
C LEU A 401 1.74 1.72 -0.51
N TYR A 402 1.70 3.02 -0.27
CA TYR A 402 2.80 3.91 -0.60
C TYR A 402 3.47 4.41 0.66
N ALA A 403 4.77 4.72 0.56
CA ALA A 403 5.48 5.37 1.66
C ALA A 403 4.88 6.76 1.91
N ASP A 404 4.61 7.07 3.17
CA ASP A 404 4.05 8.35 3.64
C ASP A 404 5.10 9.16 4.40
N ARG A 405 5.75 8.57 5.40
CA ARG A 405 6.71 9.23 6.28
C ARG A 405 7.79 8.26 6.76
N THR A 406 9.00 8.74 7.05
CA THR A 406 10.03 7.96 7.73
C THR A 406 10.24 8.46 9.16
N PHE A 407 10.52 7.54 10.09
CA PHE A 407 10.78 7.81 11.49
C PHE A 407 12.20 7.38 11.84
N GLU A 408 13.14 8.32 11.79
CA GLU A 408 14.57 8.03 11.98
C GLU A 408 14.89 7.43 13.35
N ALA A 409 14.22 7.91 14.41
CA ALA A 409 14.43 7.41 15.78
C ALA A 409 14.04 5.94 15.97
N SER A 410 12.98 5.48 15.30
CA SER A 410 12.54 4.08 15.36
C SER A 410 13.05 3.22 14.20
N ARG A 411 13.69 3.83 13.19
CA ARG A 411 14.06 3.19 11.92
C ARG A 411 12.86 2.50 11.25
N GLU A 412 11.72 3.19 11.21
CA GLU A 412 10.48 2.71 10.61
C GLU A 412 10.03 3.60 9.45
N VAL A 413 9.36 3.02 8.47
CA VAL A 413 8.63 3.73 7.41
C VAL A 413 7.13 3.60 7.68
N SER A 414 6.45 4.74 7.78
CA SER A 414 4.98 4.81 7.73
C SER A 414 4.52 4.58 6.30
N LEU A 415 3.71 3.57 6.11
CA LEU A 415 3.04 3.26 4.84
C LEU A 415 1.57 3.64 4.94
N ARG A 416 0.98 4.10 3.83
CA ARG A 416 -0.46 4.35 3.74
C ARG A 416 -1.06 3.52 2.62
N ALA A 417 -2.13 2.80 2.92
CA ALA A 417 -2.85 2.00 1.93
C ALA A 417 -3.72 2.89 1.03
N PHE A 418 -3.71 2.63 -0.29
CA PHE A 418 -4.53 3.39 -1.24
C PHE A 418 -6.03 3.16 -1.03
N ALA A 419 -6.45 1.91 -0.80
CA ALA A 419 -7.86 1.56 -0.76
C ALA A 419 -8.55 1.98 0.56
N SER A 420 -7.87 1.74 1.70
CA SER A 420 -8.46 1.94 3.03
C SER A 420 -8.03 3.24 3.69
N GLY A 421 -6.95 3.87 3.22
CA GLY A 421 -6.31 5.01 3.89
C GLY A 421 -5.63 4.65 5.21
N HIS A 422 -5.66 3.38 5.64
CA HIS A 422 -5.01 2.94 6.87
C HIS A 422 -3.50 3.07 6.79
N GLN A 423 -2.90 3.36 7.94
CA GLN A 423 -1.45 3.48 8.08
C GLN A 423 -0.87 2.25 8.76
N THR A 424 0.26 1.78 8.25
CA THR A 424 1.06 0.70 8.85
C THR A 424 2.51 1.15 8.98
N ARG A 425 3.30 0.43 9.78
CA ARG A 425 4.75 0.68 9.90
C ARG A 425 5.53 -0.52 9.41
N ASP A 426 6.64 -0.25 8.73
CA ASP A 426 7.57 -1.27 8.23
C ASP A 426 9.01 -0.87 8.58
N GLU A 427 9.69 -1.70 9.36
CA GLU A 427 11.10 -1.51 9.76
C GLU A 427 12.06 -1.88 8.62
N LEU A 428 11.67 -2.80 7.72
CA LEU A 428 12.57 -3.34 6.70
C LEU A 428 12.81 -2.34 5.57
N LEU A 429 11.79 -1.55 5.23
CA LEU A 429 11.89 -0.53 4.18
C LEU A 429 12.74 0.68 4.57
N PHE A 430 13.06 0.85 5.85
CA PHE A 430 13.87 1.99 6.28
C PHE A 430 15.28 1.92 5.69
N GLU A 431 15.85 0.72 5.58
CA GLU A 431 17.18 0.52 4.97
C GLU A 431 17.17 0.88 3.50
N ASP A 432 16.12 0.54 2.75
CA ASP A 432 15.98 0.92 1.34
C ASP A 432 15.91 2.44 1.15
N PHE A 433 15.17 3.13 2.03
CA PHE A 433 15.15 4.60 2.05
C PHE A 433 16.52 5.20 2.41
N ASP A 434 17.26 4.58 3.33
CA ASP A 434 18.58 5.03 3.72
C ASP A 434 19.59 4.85 2.56
N LEU A 435 19.50 3.73 1.83
CA LEU A 435 20.28 3.48 0.63
C LEU A 435 19.95 4.48 -0.49
N LEU A 436 18.70 4.92 -0.65
CA LEU A 436 18.37 5.98 -1.62
C LEU A 436 18.99 7.34 -1.25
N VAL A 437 19.19 7.62 0.04
CA VAL A 437 19.74 8.91 0.50
C VAL A 437 21.27 8.89 0.54
N ASN A 438 21.84 7.80 1.03
CA ASN A 438 23.25 7.69 1.41
C ASN A 438 24.03 6.67 0.55
N GLY A 439 23.34 5.87 -0.26
CA GLY A 439 23.96 4.86 -1.10
C GLY A 439 24.74 5.45 -2.27
N PRO A 440 25.67 4.67 -2.85
CA PRO A 440 26.35 5.06 -4.07
C PRO A 440 25.30 5.28 -5.18
N SER A 441 25.46 6.35 -5.96
CA SER A 441 24.59 6.60 -7.11
C SER A 441 24.65 5.40 -8.06
N ARG A 442 23.50 4.81 -8.42
CA ARG A 442 23.40 3.64 -9.32
C ARG A 442 24.07 3.88 -10.68
N ALA A 443 24.19 5.13 -11.11
CA ALA A 443 24.91 5.49 -12.34
C ALA A 443 26.40 5.11 -12.31
N ALA A 444 27.00 4.94 -11.14
CA ALA A 444 28.41 4.57 -11.01
C ALA A 444 28.69 3.07 -11.24
N GLU A 445 27.66 2.22 -11.25
CA GLU A 445 27.81 0.76 -11.41
C GLU A 445 27.57 0.27 -12.86
N GLN A 446 27.12 1.15 -13.76
CA GLN A 446 26.83 0.81 -15.17
C GLN A 446 27.90 1.28 -16.17
N GLY A 447 28.99 1.88 -15.70
CA GLY A 447 30.17 2.26 -16.50
C GLY A 447 31.36 1.35 -16.19
#